data_AF-A0A7C1NRZ9-F1
#
_entry.id   AF-A0A7C1NRZ9-F1
#
_cell.length_a   1.000
_cell.length_b   1.000
_cell.length_c   1.000
_cell.angle_alpha   90.00
_cell.angle_beta   90.00
_cell.angle_gamma   90.00
#
_symmetry.space_group_name_H-M   'P 1'
#
loop_
_entity.id
_entity.type
_entity.pdbx_description
1 polymer ?
#
loop_
_entity_poly.entity_id
_entity_poly.type
_entity_poly.pdbx_seq_one_letter_code
_entity_poly.pdbx_strand_id
1 'polypeptide(L)'
;MKSLKKINSWPPFISTSIPGSFAWKTMRRRKPAIVKEVLDNNTLDKEARDKLRSLQEGLLLPGTVSNPFAEYQFDPGMFTAEEIEVWQGELNSYAGRSWLDLPWYFAESLFYLKLLFAFGYYQHGSPACGRDPFVPMKTRELIMDGGGKDIAARIINQLNNTTAEEALQLLLYYSLWGNRIDLSYRQVAAEYREREVAQEREFLLIDDSQALVEILRGVSDLEIVLDNSGSELVCDPPPIW
;
A
#
# COMPACT_ATOMS: atom_id res chain seq x y z
N MET A 1 -38.51 15.95 23.18
CA MET A 1 -37.55 14.90 22.82
C MET A 1 -37.77 14.50 21.37
N LYS A 2 -36.89 14.90 20.45
CA LYS A 2 -36.91 14.39 19.06
C LYS A 2 -36.22 13.02 19.07
N SER A 3 -36.98 11.97 18.78
CA SER A 3 -36.47 10.62 18.56
C SER A 3 -35.43 10.64 17.43
N LEU A 4 -34.18 10.35 17.75
CA LEU A 4 -33.16 10.05 16.76
C LEU A 4 -33.54 8.71 16.11
N LYS A 5 -33.96 8.75 14.84
CA LYS A 5 -34.14 7.55 14.03
C LYS A 5 -32.81 6.79 14.00
N LYS A 6 -32.80 5.55 14.46
CA LYS A 6 -31.69 4.61 14.23
C LYS A 6 -31.47 4.51 12.72
N ILE A 7 -30.37 5.06 12.23
CA ILE A 7 -29.89 4.84 10.86
C ILE A 7 -29.27 3.44 10.88
N ASN A 8 -30.07 2.42 10.56
CA ASN A 8 -29.65 1.02 10.47
C ASN A 8 -28.99 0.67 9.11
N SER A 9 -28.49 1.66 8.37
CA SER A 9 -27.82 1.44 7.10
C SER A 9 -26.39 1.93 7.16
N TRP A 10 -25.45 1.04 6.88
CA TRP A 10 -24.05 1.40 6.67
C TRP A 10 -23.93 2.48 5.59
N PRO A 11 -22.96 3.41 5.71
CA PRO A 11 -22.69 4.35 4.63
C PRO A 11 -22.29 3.58 3.36
N PRO A 12 -22.59 4.12 2.16
CA PRO A 12 -22.15 3.49 0.92
C PRO A 12 -20.62 3.47 0.84
N PHE A 13 -20.08 2.53 0.08
CA PHE A 13 -18.64 2.50 -0.20
C PHE A 13 -18.20 3.79 -0.91
N ILE A 14 -16.96 4.21 -0.63
CA ILE A 14 -16.32 5.28 -1.40
C ILE A 14 -16.25 4.81 -2.85
N SER A 15 -16.74 5.64 -3.77
CA SER A 15 -16.89 5.26 -5.18
C SER A 15 -15.86 5.97 -6.06
N THR A 16 -15.42 5.28 -7.11
CA THR A 16 -14.60 5.85 -8.18
C THR A 16 -15.40 6.68 -9.19
N SER A 17 -16.74 6.75 -9.05
CA SER A 17 -17.65 7.47 -9.95
C SER A 17 -17.75 8.96 -9.73
N ILE A 18 -17.42 9.45 -8.54
CA ILE A 18 -17.62 10.86 -8.18
C ILE A 18 -16.52 11.72 -8.83
N PRO A 19 -16.82 12.52 -9.86
CA PRO A 19 -15.80 13.30 -10.55
C PRO A 19 -15.12 14.29 -9.62
N GLY A 20 -13.79 14.40 -9.72
CA GLY A 20 -12.99 15.31 -8.87
C GLY A 20 -12.67 14.78 -7.46
N SER A 21 -13.33 13.71 -7.00
CA SER A 21 -12.98 13.01 -5.76
C SER A 21 -11.56 12.43 -5.81
N PHE A 22 -11.01 12.10 -4.65
CA PHE A 22 -9.70 11.46 -4.56
C PHE A 22 -9.68 10.08 -5.25
N ALA A 23 -10.68 9.23 -4.99
CA ALA A 23 -10.82 7.92 -5.62
C ALA A 23 -10.85 8.01 -7.16
N TRP A 24 -11.66 8.91 -7.71
CA TRP A 24 -11.72 9.14 -9.16
C TRP A 24 -10.38 9.63 -9.72
N LYS A 25 -9.69 10.55 -9.04
CA LYS A 25 -8.35 11.04 -9.44
C LYS A 25 -7.31 9.92 -9.38
N THR A 26 -7.35 9.08 -8.35
CA THR A 26 -6.46 7.92 -8.18
C THR A 26 -6.58 6.98 -9.36
N MET A 27 -7.81 6.57 -9.72
CA MET A 27 -8.02 5.67 -10.86
C MET A 27 -7.62 6.29 -12.19
N ARG A 28 -7.88 7.59 -12.41
CA ARG A 28 -7.57 8.25 -13.70
C ARG A 28 -6.11 8.64 -13.90
N ARG A 29 -5.37 8.88 -12.82
CA ARG A 29 -4.02 9.45 -12.89
C ARG A 29 -2.99 8.52 -12.28
N ARG A 30 -3.20 8.10 -11.03
CA ARG A 30 -2.21 7.32 -10.28
C ARG A 30 -2.09 5.90 -10.82
N LYS A 31 -3.20 5.20 -11.08
CA LYS A 31 -3.15 3.81 -11.59
C LYS A 31 -2.47 3.70 -12.97
N PRO A 32 -2.77 4.56 -13.96
CA PRO A 32 -2.01 4.58 -15.21
C PRO A 32 -0.53 4.92 -15.01
N ALA A 33 -0.18 5.83 -14.10
CA ALA A 33 1.21 6.18 -13.80
C ALA A 33 1.97 5.01 -13.18
N ILE A 34 1.34 4.21 -12.31
CA ILE A 34 1.93 2.98 -11.75
C ILE A 34 2.25 1.98 -12.86
N VAL A 35 1.34 1.76 -13.82
CA VAL A 35 1.62 0.87 -14.95
C VAL A 35 2.80 1.38 -15.78
N LYS A 36 2.87 2.70 -16.00
CA LYS A 36 4.00 3.32 -16.69
C LYS A 36 5.31 3.07 -15.93
N GLU A 37 5.32 3.25 -14.62
CA GLU A 37 6.50 3.01 -13.79
C GLU A 37 6.97 1.55 -13.86
N VAL A 38 6.04 0.59 -13.80
CA VAL A 38 6.35 -0.84 -13.99
C VAL A 38 6.95 -1.09 -15.37
N LEU A 39 6.39 -0.50 -16.42
CA LEU A 39 6.91 -0.63 -17.80
C LEU A 39 8.33 -0.05 -17.95
N ASP A 40 8.61 1.09 -17.30
CA ASP A 40 9.88 1.80 -17.43
C ASP A 40 11.02 1.12 -16.63
N ASN A 41 10.70 0.45 -15.52
CA ASN A 41 11.70 -0.06 -14.57
C ASN A 41 11.93 -1.58 -14.65
N ASN A 42 11.22 -2.29 -15.51
CA ASN A 42 11.35 -3.75 -15.66
C ASN A 42 11.79 -4.16 -17.08
N THR A 43 12.71 -5.11 -17.15
CA THR A 43 13.01 -5.83 -18.40
C THR A 43 11.92 -6.87 -18.66
N LEU A 44 10.99 -6.51 -19.54
CA LEU A 44 9.84 -7.32 -19.93
C LEU A 44 10.05 -7.93 -21.33
N ASP A 45 9.26 -8.93 -21.68
CA ASP A 45 9.10 -9.37 -23.08
C ASP A 45 8.03 -8.51 -23.79
N LYS A 46 7.76 -8.79 -25.07
CA LYS A 46 6.75 -8.07 -25.83
C LYS A 46 5.34 -8.30 -25.29
N GLU A 47 5.03 -9.54 -24.90
CA GLU A 47 3.69 -9.94 -24.48
C GLU A 47 3.27 -9.24 -23.19
N ALA A 48 4.11 -9.24 -22.16
CA ALA A 48 3.84 -8.55 -20.91
C ALA A 48 3.72 -7.03 -21.11
N ARG A 49 4.55 -6.43 -21.97
CA ARG A 49 4.43 -5.01 -22.33
C ARG A 49 3.10 -4.68 -22.98
N ASP A 50 2.66 -5.49 -23.93
CA ASP A 50 1.39 -5.27 -24.63
C ASP A 50 0.20 -5.43 -23.68
N LYS A 51 0.21 -6.45 -22.80
CA LYS A 51 -0.83 -6.67 -21.78
C LYS A 51 -0.91 -5.50 -20.78
N LEU A 52 0.23 -5.01 -20.28
CA LEU A 52 0.27 -3.87 -19.36
C LEU A 52 -0.23 -2.58 -20.03
N ARG A 53 0.14 -2.33 -21.29
CA ARG A 53 -0.39 -1.17 -22.05
C ARG A 53 -1.91 -1.28 -22.25
N SER A 54 -2.40 -2.47 -22.60
CA SER A 54 -3.84 -2.73 -22.71
C SER A 54 -4.56 -2.44 -21.39
N LEU A 55 -4.02 -2.88 -20.25
CA LEU A 55 -4.55 -2.54 -18.93
C LEU A 55 -4.56 -1.03 -18.71
N GLN A 56 -3.45 -0.34 -18.97
CA GLN A 56 -3.31 1.12 -18.80
C GLN A 56 -4.36 1.89 -19.61
N GLU A 57 -4.56 1.52 -20.87
CA GLU A 57 -5.55 2.12 -21.76
C GLU A 57 -6.98 1.80 -21.30
N GLY A 58 -7.23 0.55 -20.93
CA GLY A 58 -8.53 0.06 -20.46
C GLY A 58 -9.05 0.77 -19.22
N LEU A 59 -8.17 1.23 -18.31
CA LEU A 59 -8.56 1.96 -17.09
C LEU A 59 -9.39 3.23 -17.35
N LEU A 60 -9.25 3.83 -18.53
CA LEU A 60 -9.90 5.10 -18.87
C LEU A 60 -11.10 4.93 -19.82
N LEU A 61 -11.30 3.72 -20.33
CA LEU A 61 -12.39 3.40 -21.25
C LEU A 61 -13.68 3.02 -20.48
N PRO A 62 -14.85 3.28 -21.07
CA PRO A 62 -16.11 2.80 -20.50
C PRO A 62 -16.20 1.28 -20.64
N GLY A 63 -16.69 0.61 -19.60
CA GLY A 63 -17.15 -0.78 -19.69
C GLY A 63 -16.08 -1.85 -19.85
N THR A 64 -14.86 -1.62 -19.38
CA THR A 64 -13.69 -2.50 -19.59
C THR A 64 -13.34 -3.41 -18.42
N VAL A 65 -14.08 -3.36 -17.31
CA VAL A 65 -13.84 -4.26 -16.18
C VAL A 65 -14.15 -5.69 -16.61
N SER A 66 -13.14 -6.56 -16.56
CA SER A 66 -13.23 -7.96 -17.00
C SER A 66 -12.59 -8.89 -15.98
N ASN A 67 -13.04 -10.13 -15.96
CA ASN A 67 -12.53 -11.18 -15.09
C ASN A 67 -11.12 -11.62 -15.55
N PRO A 68 -10.04 -11.35 -14.76
CA PRO A 68 -8.69 -11.74 -15.17
C PRO A 68 -8.50 -13.25 -15.30
N PHE A 69 -9.22 -14.06 -14.52
CA PHE A 69 -9.13 -15.52 -14.58
C PHE A 69 -9.67 -16.11 -15.89
N ALA A 70 -10.47 -15.34 -16.64
CA ALA A 70 -10.95 -15.72 -17.97
C ALA A 70 -10.12 -15.08 -19.11
N GLU A 71 -9.41 -13.99 -18.82
CA GLU A 71 -8.65 -13.20 -19.80
C GLU A 71 -7.19 -13.65 -19.94
N TYR A 72 -6.59 -14.09 -18.82
CA TYR A 72 -5.17 -14.43 -18.76
C TYR A 72 -4.97 -15.92 -18.48
N GLN A 73 -3.89 -16.46 -19.02
CA GLN A 73 -3.37 -17.75 -18.59
C GLN A 73 -2.67 -17.60 -17.23
N PHE A 74 -2.85 -18.59 -16.38
CA PHE A 74 -2.16 -18.74 -15.11
C PHE A 74 -2.04 -20.21 -14.77
N ASP A 75 -1.07 -20.57 -13.93
CA ASP A 75 -0.87 -21.97 -13.60
C ASP A 75 -1.79 -22.46 -12.49
N PRO A 76 -2.25 -23.72 -12.60
CA PRO A 76 -2.92 -24.40 -11.51
C PRO A 76 -2.05 -24.39 -10.25
N GLY A 77 -2.62 -23.98 -9.12
CA GLY A 77 -1.93 -23.93 -7.82
C GLY A 77 -1.41 -22.55 -7.40
N MET A 78 -1.47 -21.53 -8.27
CA MET A 78 -1.20 -20.14 -7.89
C MET A 78 -2.32 -19.53 -7.03
N PHE A 79 -3.51 -20.12 -7.08
CA PHE A 79 -4.69 -19.74 -6.32
C PHE A 79 -5.41 -21.00 -5.85
N THR A 80 -6.03 -20.94 -4.67
CA THR A 80 -6.98 -21.97 -4.24
C THR A 80 -8.32 -21.82 -4.98
N ALA A 81 -9.15 -22.87 -4.96
CA ALA A 81 -10.47 -22.80 -5.56
C ALA A 81 -11.35 -21.75 -4.84
N GLU A 82 -11.21 -21.65 -3.53
CA GLU A 82 -11.93 -20.71 -2.68
C GLU A 82 -11.53 -19.25 -2.98
N GLU A 83 -10.23 -18.97 -3.17
CA GLU A 83 -9.76 -17.63 -3.56
C GLU A 83 -10.35 -17.20 -4.90
N ILE A 84 -10.36 -18.11 -5.88
CA ILE A 84 -10.96 -17.86 -7.20
C ILE A 84 -12.46 -17.60 -7.05
N GLU A 85 -13.17 -18.40 -6.26
CA GLU A 85 -14.61 -18.26 -6.03
C GLU A 85 -14.95 -16.90 -5.40
N VAL A 86 -14.20 -16.48 -4.38
CA VAL A 86 -14.36 -15.15 -3.74
C VAL A 86 -14.18 -14.03 -4.77
N TRP A 87 -13.11 -14.07 -5.56
CA TRP A 87 -12.88 -13.07 -6.60
C TRP A 87 -13.98 -13.06 -7.65
N GLN A 88 -14.42 -14.24 -8.12
CA GLN A 88 -15.48 -14.35 -9.11
C GLN A 88 -16.81 -13.82 -8.57
N GLY A 89 -17.16 -14.11 -7.32
CA GLY A 89 -18.36 -13.60 -6.66
C GLY A 89 -18.42 -12.07 -6.68
N GLU A 90 -17.32 -11.41 -6.31
CA GLU A 90 -17.22 -9.95 -6.35
C GLU A 90 -17.21 -9.41 -7.79
N LEU A 91 -16.41 -10.00 -8.68
CA LEU A 91 -16.27 -9.58 -10.08
C LEU A 91 -17.60 -9.63 -10.85
N ASN A 92 -18.44 -10.62 -10.60
CA ASN A 92 -19.73 -10.79 -11.29
C ASN A 92 -20.65 -9.57 -11.11
N SER A 93 -20.52 -8.83 -10.01
CA SER A 93 -21.31 -7.63 -9.74
C SER A 93 -20.89 -6.41 -10.58
N TYR A 94 -19.67 -6.45 -11.15
CA TYR A 94 -19.00 -5.30 -11.76
C TYR A 94 -18.45 -5.57 -13.17
N ALA A 95 -18.53 -6.80 -13.68
CA ALA A 95 -18.13 -7.14 -15.03
C ALA A 95 -18.82 -6.24 -16.08
N GLY A 96 -18.06 -5.73 -17.03
CA GLY A 96 -18.53 -4.81 -18.08
C GLY A 96 -18.80 -3.38 -17.59
N ARG A 97 -18.51 -3.04 -16.32
CA ARG A 97 -18.57 -1.64 -15.84
C ARG A 97 -17.28 -0.88 -16.17
N SER A 98 -17.33 0.44 -16.01
CA SER A 98 -16.11 1.26 -16.05
C SER A 98 -15.33 1.13 -14.75
N TRP A 99 -14.00 1.23 -14.82
CA TRP A 99 -13.14 1.40 -13.64
C TRP A 99 -13.45 2.67 -12.83
N LEU A 100 -14.13 3.63 -13.47
CA LEU A 100 -14.64 4.84 -12.85
C LEU A 100 -16.10 4.68 -12.36
N ASP A 101 -16.56 3.45 -12.12
CA ASP A 101 -17.88 3.17 -11.53
C ASP A 101 -17.84 1.92 -10.63
N LEU A 102 -16.90 1.93 -9.67
CA LEU A 102 -16.65 0.82 -8.74
C LEU A 102 -16.56 1.32 -7.30
N PRO A 103 -16.78 0.45 -6.30
CA PRO A 103 -16.23 0.66 -4.96
C PRO A 103 -14.72 0.81 -5.04
N TRP A 104 -14.17 1.83 -4.41
CA TRP A 104 -12.78 2.24 -4.61
C TRP A 104 -11.78 1.18 -4.16
N TYR A 105 -11.96 0.59 -2.98
CA TYR A 105 -11.12 -0.50 -2.51
C TYR A 105 -11.09 -1.68 -3.50
N PHE A 106 -12.26 -2.12 -3.97
CA PHE A 106 -12.36 -3.19 -4.97
C PHE A 106 -11.63 -2.81 -6.27
N ALA A 107 -11.78 -1.57 -6.75
CA ALA A 107 -11.09 -1.10 -7.94
C ALA A 107 -9.56 -1.13 -7.80
N GLU A 108 -9.03 -0.78 -6.63
CA GLU A 108 -7.59 -0.84 -6.38
C GLU A 108 -7.08 -2.27 -6.27
N SER A 109 -7.78 -3.14 -5.53
CA SER A 109 -7.41 -4.55 -5.38
C SER A 109 -7.45 -5.27 -6.73
N LEU A 110 -8.50 -5.05 -7.53
CA LEU A 110 -8.62 -5.62 -8.87
C LEU A 110 -7.53 -5.08 -9.82
N PHE A 111 -7.18 -3.79 -9.70
CA PHE A 111 -6.09 -3.22 -10.50
C PHE A 111 -4.77 -3.95 -10.25
N TYR A 112 -4.38 -4.16 -8.98
CA TYR A 112 -3.13 -4.85 -8.66
C TYR A 112 -3.16 -6.32 -9.08
N LEU A 113 -4.30 -7.01 -8.89
CA LEU A 113 -4.48 -8.38 -9.38
C LEU A 113 -4.26 -8.45 -10.90
N LYS A 114 -4.98 -7.62 -11.68
CA LYS A 114 -4.83 -7.56 -13.14
C LYS A 114 -3.42 -7.16 -13.57
N LEU A 115 -2.76 -6.27 -12.83
CA LEU A 115 -1.38 -5.88 -13.10
C LEU A 115 -0.45 -7.09 -12.97
N LEU A 116 -0.59 -7.91 -11.93
CA LEU A 116 0.21 -9.12 -11.75
C LEU A 116 -0.06 -10.17 -12.83
N PHE A 117 -1.31 -10.35 -13.25
CA PHE A 117 -1.65 -11.16 -14.43
C PHE A 117 -1.01 -10.63 -15.72
N ALA A 118 -1.14 -9.33 -16.00
CA ALA A 118 -0.59 -8.69 -17.19
C ALA A 118 0.94 -8.72 -17.21
N PHE A 119 1.58 -8.61 -16.05
CA PHE A 119 3.02 -8.73 -15.87
C PHE A 119 3.54 -10.14 -16.14
N GLY A 120 2.70 -11.16 -15.95
CA GLY A 120 3.07 -12.58 -16.10
C GLY A 120 3.48 -13.25 -14.79
N TYR A 121 3.13 -12.67 -13.63
CA TYR A 121 3.50 -13.19 -12.31
C TYR A 121 3.01 -14.63 -12.07
N TYR A 122 1.80 -14.95 -12.53
CA TYR A 122 1.13 -16.23 -12.28
C TYR A 122 1.34 -17.30 -13.36
N GLN A 123 2.29 -17.10 -14.29
CA GLN A 123 2.50 -18.00 -15.44
C GLN A 123 3.96 -18.48 -15.51
N HIS A 124 4.25 -19.74 -15.19
CA HIS A 124 5.56 -20.40 -15.15
C HIS A 124 6.31 -20.31 -16.49
N GLY A 125 5.58 -20.29 -17.59
CA GLY A 125 6.14 -20.07 -18.93
C GLY A 125 6.61 -18.62 -19.18
N SER A 126 6.17 -17.67 -18.35
CA SER A 126 6.62 -16.29 -18.42
C SER A 126 7.98 -16.11 -17.74
N PRO A 127 8.92 -15.35 -18.35
CA PRO A 127 10.12 -14.91 -17.65
C PRO A 127 9.83 -14.09 -16.39
N ALA A 128 8.60 -13.59 -16.21
CA ALA A 128 8.16 -12.79 -15.08
C ALA A 128 7.50 -13.61 -13.95
N CYS A 129 7.39 -14.93 -14.09
CA CYS A 129 6.75 -15.78 -13.08
C CYS A 129 7.35 -15.58 -11.69
N GLY A 130 6.50 -15.32 -10.69
CA GLY A 130 6.91 -15.12 -9.30
C GLY A 130 7.77 -13.87 -9.03
N ARG A 131 8.02 -13.01 -10.03
CA ARG A 131 8.82 -11.80 -9.86
C ARG A 131 7.94 -10.61 -9.49
N ASP A 132 8.26 -9.94 -8.39
CA ASP A 132 7.55 -8.72 -7.98
C ASP A 132 7.90 -7.54 -8.92
N PRO A 133 6.90 -6.96 -9.64
CA PRO A 133 7.10 -5.83 -10.56
C PRO A 133 7.60 -4.55 -9.89
N PHE A 134 7.47 -4.45 -8.57
CA PHE A 134 7.82 -3.27 -7.77
C PHE A 134 9.21 -3.35 -7.14
N VAL A 135 9.92 -4.48 -7.24
CA VAL A 135 11.29 -4.65 -6.68
C VAL A 135 12.25 -3.53 -7.07
N PRO A 136 12.30 -3.05 -8.34
CA PRO A 136 13.22 -1.97 -8.70
C PRO A 136 12.97 -0.68 -7.89
N MET A 137 11.70 -0.33 -7.67
CA MET A 137 11.30 0.86 -6.91
C MET A 137 11.57 0.67 -5.43
N LYS A 138 11.17 -0.46 -4.85
CA LYS A 138 11.41 -0.82 -3.45
C LYS A 138 12.91 -0.83 -3.11
N THR A 139 13.73 -1.38 -4.01
CA THR A 139 15.18 -1.43 -3.84
C THR A 139 15.79 -0.03 -3.88
N ARG A 140 15.37 0.81 -4.84
CA ARG A 140 15.83 2.20 -4.95
C ARG A 140 15.55 2.97 -3.67
N GLU A 141 14.32 2.88 -3.16
CA GLU A 141 13.90 3.53 -1.93
C GLU A 141 14.71 3.08 -0.70
N LEU A 142 15.06 1.80 -0.63
CA LEU A 142 15.85 1.25 0.47
C LEU A 142 17.32 1.75 0.47
N ILE A 143 17.93 1.91 -0.71
CA ILE A 143 19.39 2.15 -0.83
C ILE A 143 19.78 3.57 -1.20
N MET A 144 18.84 4.42 -1.64
CA MET A 144 19.14 5.81 -1.97
C MET A 144 19.57 6.59 -0.73
N ASP A 145 20.34 7.66 -0.93
CA ASP A 145 20.73 8.56 0.17
C ASP A 145 19.49 9.06 0.91
N GLY A 146 19.48 8.96 2.23
CA GLY A 146 18.35 9.26 3.10
C GLY A 146 17.20 8.25 3.08
N GLY A 147 17.32 7.15 2.33
CA GLY A 147 16.34 6.06 2.26
C GLY A 147 16.40 5.11 3.46
N GLY A 148 15.77 3.94 3.34
CA GLY A 148 15.56 3.01 4.46
C GLY A 148 16.82 2.65 5.26
N LYS A 149 17.98 2.46 4.63
CA LYS A 149 19.23 2.17 5.36
C LYS A 149 19.65 3.30 6.31
N ASP A 150 19.53 4.55 5.86
CA ASP A 150 19.90 5.72 6.65
C ASP A 150 18.86 5.97 7.75
N ILE A 151 17.57 5.70 7.47
CA ILE A 151 16.50 5.72 8.47
C ILE A 151 16.79 4.70 9.58
N ALA A 152 17.08 3.44 9.23
CA ALA A 152 17.40 2.40 10.21
C ALA A 152 18.58 2.78 11.09
N ALA A 153 19.66 3.31 10.50
CA ALA A 153 20.83 3.77 11.25
C ALA A 153 20.48 4.90 12.24
N ARG A 154 19.59 5.83 11.83
CA ARG A 154 19.11 6.91 12.72
C ARG A 154 18.29 6.37 13.88
N ILE A 155 17.35 5.45 13.61
CA ILE A 155 16.52 4.80 14.64
C ILE A 155 17.42 4.13 15.68
N ILE A 156 18.35 3.28 15.24
CA ILE A 156 19.30 2.58 16.13
C ILE A 156 20.09 3.56 17.00
N ASN A 157 20.60 4.64 16.41
CA ASN A 157 21.38 5.63 17.14
C ASN A 157 20.56 6.38 18.21
N GLN A 158 19.29 6.66 17.94
CA GLN A 158 18.39 7.30 18.90
C GLN A 158 18.01 6.35 20.04
N LEU A 159 17.73 5.08 19.72
CA LEU A 159 17.38 4.05 20.71
C LEU A 159 18.47 3.79 21.75
N ASN A 160 19.75 3.98 21.40
CA ASN A 160 20.88 3.75 22.32
C ASN A 160 20.85 4.64 23.58
N ASN A 161 20.06 5.72 23.60
CA ASN A 161 20.03 6.68 24.70
C ASN A 161 18.62 6.89 25.28
N THR A 162 17.70 5.95 25.05
CA THR A 162 16.29 6.05 25.51
C THR A 162 15.96 5.00 26.55
N THR A 163 15.06 5.34 27.47
CA THR A 163 14.35 4.35 28.30
C THR A 163 13.44 3.46 27.44
N ALA A 164 12.96 2.34 27.97
CA ALA A 164 12.05 1.44 27.24
C ALA A 164 10.75 2.14 26.79
N GLU A 165 10.21 3.04 27.61
CA GLU A 165 9.01 3.81 27.29
C GLU A 165 9.25 4.83 26.18
N GLU A 166 10.38 5.56 26.25
CA GLU A 166 10.79 6.50 25.21
C GLU A 166 11.10 5.78 23.90
N ALA A 167 11.71 4.60 23.95
CA ALA A 167 11.98 3.75 22.79
C ALA A 167 10.69 3.31 22.10
N LEU A 168 9.69 2.88 22.87
CA LEU A 168 8.40 2.47 22.33
C LEU A 168 7.67 3.65 21.69
N GLN A 169 7.61 4.80 22.35
CA GLN A 169 7.04 6.01 21.76
C GLN A 169 7.76 6.39 20.46
N LEU A 170 9.09 6.38 20.45
CA LEU A 170 9.89 6.69 19.28
C LEU A 170 9.59 5.74 18.10
N LEU A 171 9.52 4.44 18.35
CA LEU A 171 9.21 3.44 17.33
C LEU A 171 7.79 3.60 16.78
N LEU A 172 6.81 3.95 17.62
CA LEU A 172 5.46 4.25 17.15
C LEU A 172 5.41 5.48 16.23
N TYR A 173 6.18 6.53 16.54
CA TYR A 173 6.28 7.71 15.66
C TYR A 173 6.94 7.36 14.33
N TYR A 174 8.04 6.60 14.36
CA TYR A 174 8.69 6.17 13.13
C TYR A 174 7.75 5.31 12.29
N SER A 175 7.06 4.33 12.87
CA SER A 175 6.12 3.47 12.14
C SER A 175 4.97 4.29 11.53
N LEU A 176 4.44 5.27 12.26
CA LEU A 176 3.38 6.16 11.74
C LEU A 176 3.86 7.04 10.57
N TRP A 177 5.06 7.61 10.68
CA TRP A 177 5.56 8.60 9.73
C TRP A 177 6.50 8.04 8.67
N GLY A 178 6.87 6.76 8.73
CA GLY A 178 7.86 6.11 7.86
C GLY A 178 7.63 6.36 6.37
N ASN A 179 6.37 6.34 5.94
CA ASN A 179 5.93 6.64 4.58
C ASN A 179 6.14 8.10 4.13
N ARG A 180 6.44 9.01 5.05
CA ARG A 180 6.62 10.45 4.84
C ARG A 180 8.03 10.94 5.14
N ILE A 181 8.94 10.05 5.53
CA ILE A 181 10.35 10.38 5.79
C ILE A 181 11.05 10.62 4.45
N ASP A 182 10.70 11.71 3.79
CA ASP A 182 11.32 12.21 2.56
C ASP A 182 11.92 13.59 2.86
N LEU A 183 13.25 13.70 2.73
CA LEU A 183 14.07 14.92 2.69
C LEU A 183 14.04 15.91 3.88
N SER A 184 12.96 16.08 4.64
CA SER A 184 12.89 16.96 5.82
C SER A 184 13.93 16.57 6.87
N TYR A 185 14.15 15.27 7.05
CA TYR A 185 15.15 14.74 7.98
C TYR A 185 16.62 14.96 7.56
N ARG A 186 16.92 15.29 6.28
CA ARG A 186 18.32 15.45 5.82
C ARG A 186 18.98 16.73 6.33
N GLN A 187 18.21 17.74 6.73
CA GLN A 187 18.76 19.01 7.21
C GLN A 187 18.89 19.12 8.73
N VAL A 188 18.34 18.16 9.50
CA VAL A 188 18.06 18.39 10.92
C VAL A 188 18.78 17.43 11.87
N ALA A 189 19.44 16.40 11.35
CA ALA A 189 20.13 15.37 12.14
C ALA A 189 21.39 15.85 12.92
N ALA A 190 21.74 17.14 12.89
CA ALA A 190 22.87 17.68 13.65
C ALA A 190 22.47 18.54 14.87
N GLU A 191 21.25 19.10 14.96
CA GLU A 191 20.99 20.15 15.99
C GLU A 191 19.66 20.11 16.75
N TYR A 192 18.65 19.28 16.42
CA TYR A 192 17.35 19.41 17.09
C TYR A 192 16.71 18.07 17.46
N ARG A 193 16.94 17.60 18.70
CA ARG A 193 16.30 16.40 19.26
C ARG A 193 14.87 16.60 19.77
N GLU A 194 14.38 17.84 19.91
CA GLU A 194 13.10 18.11 20.61
C GLU A 194 12.06 18.87 19.79
N ARG A 195 12.44 19.60 18.72
CA ARG A 195 11.50 20.49 18.01
C ARG A 195 10.65 19.81 16.94
N GLU A 196 11.10 18.73 16.32
CA GLU A 196 10.37 18.11 15.19
C GLU A 196 9.34 17.06 15.63
N VAL A 197 9.65 16.21 16.62
CA VAL A 197 8.63 15.31 17.22
C VAL A 197 7.47 16.13 17.78
N ALA A 198 7.74 17.33 18.33
CA ALA A 198 6.70 18.26 18.76
C ALA A 198 5.85 18.80 17.59
N GLN A 199 6.45 19.14 16.45
CA GLN A 199 5.72 19.59 15.25
C GLN A 199 4.92 18.46 14.59
N GLU A 200 5.42 17.23 14.57
CA GLU A 200 4.69 16.08 14.02
C GLU A 200 3.52 15.67 14.92
N ARG A 201 3.67 15.80 16.25
CA ARG A 201 2.55 15.68 17.20
C ARG A 201 1.43 16.67 16.92
N GLU A 202 1.72 17.89 16.46
CA GLU A 202 0.70 18.87 16.07
C GLU A 202 -0.13 18.43 14.85
N PHE A 203 0.38 17.51 14.03
CA PHE A 203 -0.36 16.93 12.90
C PHE A 203 -1.15 15.66 13.25
N LEU A 204 -1.05 15.17 14.49
CA LEU A 204 -1.89 14.06 14.98
C LEU A 204 -3.28 14.59 15.31
N LEU A 205 -4.29 14.08 14.59
CA LEU A 205 -5.68 14.40 14.87
C LEU A 205 -6.23 13.57 16.04
N ILE A 206 -5.72 12.35 16.20
CA ILE A 206 -6.07 11.39 17.25
C ILE A 206 -4.77 10.72 17.67
N ASP A 207 -4.47 10.73 18.96
CA ASP A 207 -3.25 10.16 19.53
C ASP A 207 -3.60 9.26 20.72
N ASP A 208 -3.67 7.95 20.44
CA ASP A 208 -3.88 6.90 21.45
C ASP A 208 -2.56 6.21 21.86
N SER A 209 -1.41 6.80 21.55
CA SER A 209 -0.09 6.19 21.80
C SER A 209 0.13 5.84 23.27
N GLN A 210 -0.31 6.68 24.20
CA GLN A 210 -0.21 6.40 25.62
C GLN A 210 -1.07 5.20 26.05
N ALA A 211 -2.29 5.07 25.51
CA ALA A 211 -3.15 3.92 25.80
C ALA A 211 -2.53 2.63 25.23
N LEU A 212 -1.92 2.70 24.04
CA LEU A 212 -1.21 1.58 23.44
C LEU A 212 0.01 1.16 24.29
N VAL A 213 0.81 2.11 24.79
CA VAL A 213 1.95 1.81 25.68
C VAL A 213 1.51 1.04 26.93
N GLU A 214 0.40 1.44 27.56
CA GLU A 214 -0.13 0.74 28.73
C GLU A 214 -0.62 -0.69 28.40
N ILE A 215 -1.23 -0.89 27.23
CA ILE A 215 -1.65 -2.23 26.78
C ILE A 215 -0.42 -3.10 26.51
N LEU A 216 0.59 -2.57 25.84
CA LEU A 216 1.78 -3.31 25.43
C LEU A 216 2.59 -3.85 26.62
N ARG A 217 2.52 -3.20 27.80
CA ARG A 217 3.14 -3.70 29.04
C ARG A 217 2.54 -5.04 29.52
N GLY A 218 1.32 -5.37 29.10
CA GLY A 218 0.56 -6.53 29.59
C GLY A 218 0.44 -7.68 28.61
N VAL A 219 1.02 -7.59 27.41
CA VAL A 219 0.89 -8.61 26.36
C VAL A 219 2.24 -9.25 26.06
N SER A 220 2.22 -10.55 25.77
CA SER A 220 3.38 -11.32 25.30
C SER A 220 3.44 -11.43 23.78
N ASP A 221 2.30 -11.23 23.13
CA ASP A 221 2.12 -11.47 21.70
C ASP A 221 1.64 -10.19 21.03
N LEU A 222 2.40 -9.77 20.00
CA LEU A 222 2.11 -8.60 19.18
C LEU A 222 2.07 -9.03 17.72
N GLU A 223 0.92 -8.84 17.07
CA GLU A 223 0.76 -9.03 15.64
C GLU A 223 0.78 -7.66 14.94
N ILE A 224 1.65 -7.53 13.92
CA ILE A 224 1.78 -6.31 13.12
C ILE A 224 1.31 -6.63 11.70
N VAL A 225 0.29 -5.91 11.24
CA VAL A 225 -0.15 -5.94 9.84
C VAL A 225 0.60 -4.85 9.09
N LEU A 226 1.59 -5.27 8.30
CA LEU A 226 2.48 -4.36 7.56
C LEU A 226 1.77 -3.68 6.39
N ASP A 227 2.29 -2.51 5.97
CA ASP A 227 1.83 -1.77 4.78
C ASP A 227 2.89 -1.79 3.65
N ASN A 228 3.88 -0.89 3.66
CA ASN A 228 4.91 -0.82 2.62
C ASN A 228 6.23 -1.49 3.03
N SER A 229 6.95 -1.95 2.01
CA SER A 229 8.36 -2.34 2.13
C SER A 229 9.29 -1.12 2.12
N GLY A 230 10.61 -1.34 2.21
CA GLY A 230 11.57 -0.26 2.00
C GLY A 230 11.73 0.62 3.23
N SER A 231 11.49 1.93 3.10
CA SER A 231 11.75 2.89 4.18
C SER A 231 10.73 2.80 5.32
N GLU A 232 9.48 2.40 5.04
CA GLU A 232 8.50 2.19 6.10
C GLU A 232 8.81 0.94 6.92
N LEU A 233 9.12 -0.18 6.28
CA LEU A 233 9.38 -1.44 6.98
C LEU A 233 10.52 -1.35 8.01
N VAL A 234 11.53 -0.51 7.76
CA VAL A 234 12.62 -0.30 8.73
C VAL A 234 12.20 0.55 9.95
N CYS A 235 11.07 1.24 9.84
CA CYS A 235 10.45 2.03 10.89
C CYS A 235 9.51 1.21 11.77
N ASP A 236 9.04 0.06 11.28
CA ASP A 236 8.15 -0.80 12.05
C ASP A 236 8.88 -1.40 13.26
N PRO A 237 8.21 -1.49 14.42
CA PRO A 237 8.83 -1.99 15.63
C PRO A 237 9.35 -3.42 15.41
N PRO A 238 10.62 -3.72 15.75
CA PRO A 238 11.11 -5.08 15.67
C PRO A 238 10.30 -5.98 16.63
N PRO A 239 10.17 -7.27 16.34
CA PRO A 239 9.41 -8.22 17.18
C PRO A 239 10.15 -8.59 18.48
N ILE A 240 10.84 -7.63 19.10
CA ILE A 240 11.71 -7.84 20.26
C ILE A 240 11.15 -7.04 21.43
N TRP A 241 10.28 -7.66 22.22
CA TRP A 241 9.80 -7.17 23.52
C TRP A 241 9.87 -8.31 24.52
#